data_AF-A0AAU5UJ69-F1
#
_entry.id   AF-A0AAU5UJ69-F1
#
_cell.length_a   1.000
_cell.length_b   1.000
_cell.length_c   1.000
_cell.angle_alpha   90.00
_cell.angle_beta   90.00
_cell.angle_gamma   90.00
#
_symmetry.space_group_name_H-M   'P 1'
#
loop_
_entity.id
_entity.type
_entity.pdbx_description
1 polymer ?
#
loop_
_entity_poly.entity_id
_entity_poly.type
_entity_poly.pdbx_seq_one_letter_code
_entity_poly.pdbx_strand_id
1 'polypeptide(L)'
;MTVIDEWTGRHAHALRTALRLTNEAFAEHLGISPRTLTKWRERPDVVPSPFLQEALDTYLKQAPPDAHLRFAANLGLDQRRVPIDDTVLTQLNTALGDLARALARLQTDDPERSRTA
;
A
#
# COMPACT_ATOMS: atom_id res chain seq x y z
N MET A 1 -2.06 -14.38 7.18
CA MET A 1 -0.92 -14.11 8.08
C MET A 1 0.28 -13.79 7.20
N THR A 2 0.89 -12.61 7.34
CA THR A 2 2.06 -12.22 6.53
C THR A 2 3.28 -12.92 7.10
N VAL A 3 3.94 -13.75 6.30
CA VAL A 3 5.19 -14.42 6.69
C VAL A 3 6.34 -13.69 6.02
N ILE A 4 7.35 -13.33 6.80
CA ILE A 4 8.59 -12.71 6.33
C ILE A 4 9.66 -13.78 6.32
N ASP A 5 10.18 -14.11 5.15
CA ASP A 5 11.19 -15.18 4.99
C ASP A 5 12.54 -14.79 5.60
N GLU A 6 12.93 -13.52 5.45
CA GLU A 6 14.13 -12.96 6.07
C GLU A 6 13.85 -11.55 6.60
N TRP A 7 14.11 -11.34 7.90
CA TRP A 7 14.01 -10.02 8.49
C TRP A 7 15.18 -9.14 8.06
N THR A 8 14.88 -7.88 7.74
CA THR A 8 15.86 -6.84 7.44
C THR A 8 15.59 -5.62 8.31
N GLY A 9 16.55 -4.69 8.37
CA GLY A 9 16.37 -3.41 9.06
C GLY A 9 15.13 -2.64 8.57
N ARG A 10 14.82 -2.74 7.26
CA ARG A 10 13.59 -2.22 6.67
C ARG A 10 12.34 -2.87 7.27
N HIS A 11 12.31 -4.20 7.36
CA HIS A 11 11.18 -4.94 7.95
C HIS A 11 11.00 -4.57 9.43
N ALA A 12 12.08 -4.53 10.21
CA ALA A 12 12.03 -4.13 11.61
C ALA A 12 11.51 -2.69 11.81
N HIS A 13 11.94 -1.76 10.96
CA HIS A 13 11.44 -0.38 11.00
C HIS A 13 9.94 -0.30 10.65
N ALA A 14 9.49 -1.05 9.64
CA ALA A 14 8.08 -1.12 9.27
C ALA A 14 7.21 -1.69 10.40
N LEU A 15 7.69 -2.74 11.09
CA LEU A 15 6.99 -3.34 12.23
C LEU A 15 6.86 -2.35 13.40
N ARG A 16 7.95 -1.70 13.79
CA ARG A 16 7.94 -0.67 14.84
C ARG A 16 6.91 0.43 14.53
N THR A 17 6.92 0.94 13.30
CA THR A 17 5.99 1.98 12.86
C THR A 17 4.55 1.48 12.88
N ALA A 18 4.30 0.24 12.45
CA ALA A 18 2.97 -0.38 12.47
C ALA A 18 2.42 -0.58 13.89
N LEU A 19 3.30 -0.90 14.85
CA LEU A 19 3.00 -0.98 16.28
C LEU A 19 2.89 0.39 16.97
N ARG A 20 3.24 1.49 16.26
CA ARG A 20 3.25 2.87 16.78
C ARG A 20 4.14 3.05 18.02
N LEU A 21 5.21 2.28 18.11
CA LEU A 21 6.17 2.36 19.22
C LEU A 21 7.29 3.35 18.90
N THR A 22 7.86 3.97 19.93
CA THR A 22 9.11 4.73 19.78
C THR A 22 10.28 3.79 19.50
N ASN A 23 11.45 4.33 19.16
CA ASN A 23 12.65 3.49 19.01
C ASN A 23 13.03 2.85 20.36
N GLU A 24 12.91 3.60 21.44
CA GLU A 24 13.31 3.19 22.78
C GLU A 24 12.45 2.02 23.25
N ALA A 25 11.12 2.15 23.18
CA ALA A 25 10.19 1.09 23.59
C ALA A 25 10.35 -0.18 22.74
N PHE A 26 10.58 -0.04 21.43
CA PHE A 26 10.77 -1.19 20.56
C PHE A 26 12.13 -1.87 20.78
N ALA A 27 13.17 -1.11 21.07
CA ALA A 27 14.48 -1.64 21.41
C ALA A 27 14.45 -2.41 22.74
N GLU A 28 13.74 -1.86 23.74
CA GLU A 28 13.51 -2.51 25.03
C GLU A 28 12.78 -3.84 24.86
N HIS A 29 11.70 -3.87 24.07
CA HIS A 29 10.98 -5.09 23.76
C HIS A 29 11.88 -6.15 23.10
N LEU A 30 12.75 -5.76 22.17
CA LEU A 30 13.69 -6.66 21.50
C LEU A 30 14.93 -7.01 22.34
N GLY A 31 15.12 -6.38 23.50
CA GLY A 31 16.32 -6.56 24.33
C GLY A 31 17.61 -6.03 23.67
N ILE A 32 17.50 -5.01 22.81
CA ILE A 32 18.63 -4.41 22.10
C ILE A 32 18.82 -2.94 22.45
N SER A 33 19.98 -2.37 22.10
CA SER A 33 20.19 -0.93 22.20
C SER A 33 19.38 -0.17 21.14
N PRO A 34 18.80 1.00 21.45
CA PRO A 34 18.21 1.90 20.46
C PRO A 34 19.16 2.26 19.31
N ARG A 35 20.48 2.24 19.57
CA ARG A 35 21.52 2.46 18.55
C ARG A 35 21.48 1.40 17.43
N THR A 36 21.10 0.17 17.75
CA THR A 36 20.92 -0.91 16.77
C THR A 36 19.76 -0.60 15.82
N LEU A 37 18.65 -0.05 16.34
CA LEU A 37 17.53 0.39 15.50
C LEU A 37 17.91 1.58 14.62
N THR A 38 18.68 2.54 15.13
CA THR A 38 19.19 3.65 14.31
C THR A 38 20.07 3.11 13.17
N LYS A 39 20.96 2.15 13.46
CA LYS A 39 21.80 1.50 12.43
C LYS A 39 20.95 0.77 11.39
N TRP A 40 19.87 0.09 11.77
CA TRP A 40 18.94 -0.54 10.83
C TRP A 40 18.20 0.46 9.96
N ARG A 41 17.89 1.64 10.49
CA ARG A 41 17.30 2.72 9.70
C ARG A 41 18.29 3.28 8.67
N GLU A 42 19.54 3.46 9.07
CA GLU A 42 20.62 3.92 8.17
C GLU A 42 21.01 2.87 7.12
N ARG A 43 20.89 1.59 7.47
CA ARG A 43 21.23 0.45 6.61
C ARG A 43 20.06 -0.54 6.56
N PRO A 44 19.05 -0.27 5.71
CA PRO A 44 17.80 -1.03 5.68
C PRO A 44 17.99 -2.50 5.29
N ASP A 45 19.03 -2.84 4.55
CA ASP A 45 19.28 -4.20 4.05
C ASP A 45 20.10 -5.06 5.04
N VAL A 46 20.41 -4.53 6.23
CA VAL A 46 21.06 -5.33 7.28
C VAL A 46 20.12 -6.41 7.77
N VAL A 47 20.58 -7.65 7.71
CA VAL A 47 19.90 -8.82 8.27
C VAL A 47 20.23 -8.93 9.78
N PRO A 48 19.22 -8.92 10.68
CA PRO A 48 19.41 -9.18 12.10
C PRO A 48 19.92 -10.60 12.39
N SER A 49 20.51 -10.81 13.56
CA SER A 49 20.90 -12.15 14.00
C SER A 49 19.69 -13.09 14.09
N PRO A 50 19.88 -14.43 14.00
CA PRO A 50 18.78 -15.40 14.05
C PRO A 50 17.86 -15.23 15.27
N PHE A 51 18.45 -14.94 16.44
CA PHE A 51 17.69 -14.65 17.67
C PHE A 51 16.74 -13.45 17.51
N LEU A 52 17.19 -12.38 16.85
CA LEU A 52 16.35 -11.21 16.60
C LEU A 52 15.30 -11.47 15.53
N GLN A 53 15.58 -12.32 14.55
CA GLN A 53 14.57 -12.72 13.56
C GLN A 53 13.41 -13.47 14.24
N GLU A 54 13.70 -14.42 15.13
CA GLU A 54 12.69 -15.14 15.90
C GLU A 54 11.88 -14.21 16.82
N ALA A 55 12.55 -13.25 17.48
CA ALA A 55 11.88 -12.25 18.29
C ALA A 55 10.93 -11.37 17.45
N LEU A 56 11.40 -10.87 16.29
CA LEU A 56 10.60 -10.06 15.38
C LEU A 56 9.38 -10.84 14.83
N ASP A 57 9.57 -12.12 14.50
CA ASP A 57 8.48 -13.02 14.12
C ASP A 57 7.44 -13.16 15.22
N THR A 58 7.88 -13.30 16.47
CA THR A 58 6.99 -13.39 17.64
C THR A 58 6.18 -12.10 17.81
N TYR A 59 6.84 -10.94 17.70
CA TYR A 59 6.16 -9.64 17.77
C TYR A 59 5.17 -9.44 16.63
N LEU A 60 5.52 -9.86 15.41
CA LEU A 60 4.59 -9.80 14.28
C LEU A 60 3.40 -10.74 14.51
N LYS A 61 3.60 -11.95 15.03
CA LYS A 61 2.49 -12.88 15.33
C LYS A 61 1.54 -12.36 16.42
N GLN A 62 2.07 -11.64 17.41
CA GLN A 62 1.30 -11.10 18.53
C GLN A 62 0.68 -9.72 18.24
N ALA A 63 1.02 -9.09 17.12
CA ALA A 63 0.55 -7.76 16.80
C ALA A 63 -0.98 -7.75 16.55
N PRO A 64 -1.68 -6.64 16.89
CA PRO A 64 -3.10 -6.53 16.63
C PRO A 64 -3.39 -6.51 15.11
N PRO A 65 -4.61 -6.89 14.68
CA PRO A 65 -4.96 -6.96 13.26
C PRO A 65 -4.66 -5.67 12.49
N ASP A 66 -4.93 -4.51 13.08
CA ASP A 66 -4.64 -3.21 12.43
C ASP A 66 -3.15 -2.96 12.24
N ALA A 67 -2.30 -3.49 13.12
CA ALA A 67 -0.85 -3.39 12.96
C ALA A 67 -0.38 -4.28 11.80
N HIS A 68 -1.01 -5.43 11.54
CA HIS A 68 -0.66 -6.26 10.37
C HIS A 68 -0.98 -5.51 9.06
N LEU A 69 -2.13 -4.83 9.01
CA LEU A 69 -2.51 -4.01 7.86
C LEU A 69 -1.51 -2.87 7.63
N ARG A 70 -1.18 -2.11 8.70
CA ARG A 70 -0.17 -1.04 8.61
C ARG A 70 1.20 -1.57 8.23
N PHE A 71 1.60 -2.73 8.76
CA PHE A 71 2.87 -3.36 8.43
C PHE A 71 2.95 -3.71 6.94
N ALA A 72 1.92 -4.36 6.40
CA ALA A 72 1.84 -4.65 4.97
C ALA A 72 1.85 -3.37 4.12
N ALA A 73 1.11 -2.34 4.52
CA ALA A 73 1.11 -1.04 3.84
C ALA A 73 2.48 -0.35 3.86
N ASN A 74 3.16 -0.35 5.02
CA ASN A 74 4.50 0.23 5.17
C ASN A 74 5.55 -0.48 4.29
N LEU A 75 5.35 -1.76 3.97
CA LEU A 75 6.21 -2.54 3.08
C LEU A 75 5.79 -2.48 1.61
N GLY A 76 4.69 -1.80 1.29
CA GLY A 76 4.12 -1.82 -0.05
C GLY A 76 3.60 -3.20 -0.47
N LEU A 77 3.36 -4.10 0.50
CA LEU A 77 2.73 -5.41 0.31
C LEU A 77 1.20 -5.29 0.25
N ASP A 78 0.65 -4.20 0.80
CA ASP A 78 -0.75 -3.80 0.59
C ASP A 78 -0.92 -3.12 -0.78
N GLN A 79 -0.43 -3.75 -1.84
CA GLN A 79 -0.97 -3.50 -3.17
C GLN A 79 -2.38 -4.07 -3.24
N ARG A 80 -3.31 -3.51 -2.45
CA ARG A 80 -4.69 -3.35 -2.87
C ARG A 80 -4.67 -2.44 -4.09
N ARG A 81 -4.25 -2.99 -5.23
CA ARG A 81 -4.88 -2.66 -6.50
C ARG A 81 -6.34 -3.05 -6.25
N VAL A 82 -7.18 -2.07 -5.91
CA VAL A 82 -8.63 -2.23 -6.10
C VAL A 82 -8.73 -2.67 -7.56
N PRO A 83 -9.13 -3.92 -7.86
CA PRO A 83 -9.43 -4.27 -9.23
C PRO A 83 -10.53 -3.30 -9.60
N ILE A 84 -10.23 -2.32 -10.47
CA ILE A 84 -11.32 -1.62 -11.13
C ILE A 84 -12.06 -2.74 -11.84
N ASP A 85 -13.28 -3.01 -11.41
CA ASP A 85 -14.08 -4.07 -11.99
C ASP A 85 -14.13 -3.83 -13.49
N ASP A 86 -13.54 -4.73 -14.26
CA ASP A 86 -13.44 -4.61 -15.72
C ASP A 86 -14.84 -4.48 -16.34
N THR A 87 -15.87 -4.99 -15.65
CA THR A 87 -17.28 -4.84 -16.00
C THR A 87 -17.71 -3.37 -15.90
N VAL A 88 -17.42 -2.71 -14.79
CA VAL A 88 -17.77 -1.29 -14.56
C VAL A 88 -17.02 -0.40 -15.54
N LEU A 89 -15.75 -0.68 -15.81
CA LEU A 89 -14.95 0.07 -16.77
C LEU A 89 -15.48 -0.09 -18.21
N THR A 90 -15.86 -1.31 -18.58
CA THR A 90 -16.47 -1.59 -19.88
C THR A 90 -17.80 -0.85 -20.04
N GLN A 91 -18.66 -0.91 -19.02
CA GLN A 91 -19.95 -0.20 -19.01
C GLN A 91 -19.78 1.31 -19.17
N LEU A 92 -18.80 1.91 -18.46
CA LEU A 92 -18.51 3.34 -18.59
C LEU A 92 -18.05 3.70 -20.00
N ASN A 93 -17.14 2.91 -20.59
CA ASN A 93 -16.65 3.15 -21.94
C ASN A 93 -17.76 3.04 -22.99
N THR A 94 -18.66 2.06 -22.84
CA THR A 94 -19.84 1.93 -23.71
C THR A 94 -20.76 3.15 -23.58
N ALA A 95 -21.09 3.55 -22.35
CA ALA A 95 -21.95 4.70 -22.10
C ALA A 95 -21.37 6.00 -22.68
N LEU A 96 -20.05 6.22 -22.54
CA LEU A 96 -19.36 7.36 -23.15
C LEU A 96 -19.43 7.32 -24.68
N GLY A 97 -19.26 6.14 -25.29
CA GLY A 97 -19.38 5.96 -26.74
C GLY A 97 -20.79 6.25 -27.28
N ASP A 98 -21.82 5.81 -26.54
CA ASP A 98 -23.21 6.08 -26.92
C ASP A 98 -23.58 7.56 -26.77
N LEU A 99 -23.07 8.22 -25.73
CA LEU A 99 -23.24 9.66 -25.55
C LEU A 99 -22.53 10.45 -26.67
N ALA A 100 -21.32 10.07 -27.05
CA ALA A 100 -20.61 10.68 -28.17
C ALA A 100 -21.40 10.54 -29.49
N ARG A 101 -22.01 9.37 -29.72
CA ARG A 101 -22.86 9.14 -30.90
C ARG A 101 -24.15 9.95 -30.86
N ALA A 102 -24.76 10.10 -29.69
CA ALA A 102 -25.95 10.93 -29.51
C ALA A 102 -25.66 12.41 -29.77
N LEU A 103 -24.54 12.93 -29.25
CA LEU A 103 -24.08 14.30 -29.50
C LEU A 103 -23.78 14.53 -30.99
N ALA A 104 -23.14 13.57 -31.66
CA ALA A 104 -22.89 13.68 -33.10
C ALA A 104 -24.19 13.79 -33.92
N ARG A 105 -25.22 13.01 -33.58
CA ARG A 105 -26.54 13.11 -34.23
C ARG A 105 -27.16 14.50 -34.04
N LEU A 106 -27.11 15.04 -32.83
CA LEU A 106 -27.62 16.38 -32.52
C LEU A 106 -26.86 17.50 -33.25
N GLN A 107 -25.58 17.31 -33.55
CA GLN A 107 -24.78 18.25 -34.34
C GLN A 107 -25.01 18.12 -35.85
N THR A 108 -25.44 16.95 -36.33
CA THR A 108 -25.69 16.69 -37.75
C THR A 108 -27.09 17.16 -38.18
N ASP A 109 -28.04 17.24 -37.24
CA ASP A 109 -29.42 17.71 -37.45
C ASP A 109 -29.58 19.25 -37.52
N ASP A 110 -28.49 20.03 -37.61
CA ASP A 110 -28.56 21.48 -37.86
C ASP A 110 -28.08 21.86 -39.29
N PRO A 111 -28.88 21.62 -40.34
CA PRO A 111 -28.62 22.16 -41.67
C PRO A 111 -29.15 23.60 -41.88
N GLU A 112 -29.78 24.25 -40.88
CA GLU A 112 -30.59 25.47 -41.11
C GLU A 112 -30.26 26.66 -40.15
N ARG A 113 -29.06 26.72 -39.53
CA ARG A 113 -28.59 27.98 -38.88
C ARG A 113 -27.71 28.89 -39.73
N SER A 114 -27.36 28.52 -40.97
CA SER A 114 -26.60 29.38 -41.89
C SER A 114 -27.45 30.09 -42.95
N ARG A 115 -28.78 30.08 -42.82
CA ARG A 115 -29.71 30.72 -43.78
C ARG A 115 -30.50 31.89 -43.20
N THR A 116 -29.83 32.79 -42.50
CA THR A 116 -30.28 34.19 -42.39
C THR A 116 -29.05 35.07 -42.17
N ALA A 117 -28.57 35.63 -43.29
CA ALA A 117 -28.05 36.98 -43.33
C ALA A 117 -29.17 37.98 -43.00
#